data_AF-A0A6J8EAJ1-F1
#
_entry.id   AF-A0A6J8EAJ1-F1
#
_cell.length_a   1.000
_cell.length_b   1.000
_cell.length_c   1.000
_cell.angle_alpha   90.00
_cell.angle_beta   90.00
_cell.angle_gamma   90.00
#
_symmetry.space_group_name_H-M   'P 1'
#
loop_
_entity.id
_entity.type
_entity.pdbx_description
1 polymer ?
#
loop_
_entity_poly.entity_id
_entity_poly.type
_entity_poly.pdbx_seq_one_letter_code
_entity_poly.pdbx_strand_id
1 'polypeptide(L)'
;MCHKIYVENEIVKSVECTELLSKQEEADTKMFLHAKHAADKSFDSIVIKSSDTDVEVLACYFQNCISSNIIILTGTSSKCRLLNMQSMCAKLGENVCRALPGFHAFTGCDSVSALSGKGKSKAFGVLTRSVEFSEGLSRLGETFEEIHCHLLPPTKDAMLKHMKRANFQAKIWKSALEHNTVPSPNNHGWIVKNNLISINWLDLPPALDALLILISCSCKAGCANKRCSCVRQALSCTDGCKCSNACSNKDYQIVDIANDDDEDDGDDGGDKSVDAGDETDDGSMD
;
A
#
# COMPACT_ATOMS: atom_id res chain seq x y z
N MET A 1 -24.11 15.55 -4.47
CA MET A 1 -25.52 15.95 -4.60
C MET A 1 -26.23 14.90 -5.45
N CYS A 2 -27.31 14.33 -4.96
CA CYS A 2 -28.04 13.25 -5.64
C CYS A 2 -29.51 13.68 -5.84
N HIS A 3 -30.15 13.18 -6.91
CA HIS A 3 -31.45 13.68 -7.36
C HIS A 3 -32.48 12.56 -7.55
N LYS A 4 -33.72 12.82 -7.16
CA LYS A 4 -34.89 12.04 -7.56
C LYS A 4 -35.46 12.64 -8.86
N ILE A 5 -35.45 11.84 -9.93
CA ILE A 5 -36.04 12.21 -11.22
C ILE A 5 -37.40 11.49 -11.35
N TYR A 6 -38.43 12.21 -11.80
CA TYR A 6 -39.75 11.65 -12.05
C TYR A 6 -40.50 12.49 -13.11
N VAL A 7 -41.58 11.94 -13.68
CA VAL A 7 -42.43 12.66 -14.64
C VAL A 7 -43.72 13.09 -13.94
N GLU A 8 -44.13 14.34 -14.13
CA GLU A 8 -45.37 14.90 -13.61
C GLU A 8 -45.95 15.85 -14.66
N ASN A 9 -47.18 15.60 -15.13
CA ASN A 9 -47.83 16.33 -16.23
C ASN A 9 -46.94 16.43 -17.48
N GLU A 10 -46.42 15.27 -17.93
CA GLU A 10 -45.48 15.11 -19.06
C GLU A 10 -44.11 15.81 -18.92
N ILE A 11 -43.91 16.61 -17.88
CA ILE A 11 -42.64 17.31 -17.59
C ILE A 11 -41.75 16.42 -16.73
N VAL A 12 -40.51 16.23 -17.14
CA VAL A 12 -39.46 15.61 -16.30
C VAL A 12 -39.05 16.59 -15.21
N LYS A 13 -39.33 16.26 -13.95
CA LYS A 13 -38.89 17.00 -12.77
C LYS A 13 -37.69 16.31 -12.12
N SER A 14 -36.77 17.12 -11.61
CA SER A 14 -35.62 16.69 -10.80
C SER A 14 -35.69 17.43 -9.47
N VAL A 15 -35.56 16.70 -8.37
CA VAL A 15 -35.57 17.23 -7.00
C VAL A 15 -34.35 16.69 -6.25
N GLU A 16 -33.60 17.57 -5.58
CA GLU A 16 -32.47 17.13 -4.75
C GLU A 16 -32.96 16.22 -3.61
N CYS A 17 -32.26 15.10 -3.41
CA CYS A 17 -32.49 14.21 -2.30
C CYS A 17 -31.45 14.49 -1.22
N THR A 18 -31.80 15.34 -0.25
CA THR A 18 -30.95 15.72 0.88
C THR A 18 -30.58 14.52 1.77
N GLU A 19 -31.46 13.52 1.85
CA GLU A 19 -31.21 12.21 2.48
C GLU A 19 -30.06 11.42 1.82
N LEU A 20 -29.63 11.80 0.61
CA LEU A 20 -28.51 11.23 -0.14
C LEU A 20 -27.34 12.21 -0.31
N LEU A 21 -27.28 13.25 0.51
CA LEU A 21 -26.14 14.18 0.53
C LEU A 21 -24.90 13.48 1.13
N SER A 22 -23.84 13.36 0.34
CA SER A 22 -22.53 12.84 0.78
C SER A 22 -21.39 13.62 0.14
N LYS A 23 -20.25 13.67 0.83
CA LYS A 23 -18.99 14.26 0.34
C LYS A 23 -18.08 13.24 -0.36
N GLN A 24 -18.46 11.97 -0.42
CA GLN A 24 -17.83 10.98 -1.30
C GLN A 24 -17.92 11.47 -2.75
N GLU A 25 -16.86 11.35 -3.56
CA GLU A 25 -16.87 11.77 -4.97
C GLU A 25 -17.24 10.63 -5.92
N GLU A 26 -16.73 9.42 -5.66
CA GLU A 26 -16.86 8.26 -6.54
C GLU A 26 -18.32 7.75 -6.61
N ALA A 27 -18.63 6.97 -7.66
CA ALA A 27 -20.00 6.51 -7.95
C ALA A 27 -20.30 5.13 -7.35
N ASP A 28 -19.28 4.29 -7.24
CA ASP A 28 -19.30 2.95 -6.64
C ASP A 28 -19.79 3.00 -5.17
N THR A 29 -19.24 3.89 -4.36
CA THR A 29 -19.64 4.11 -2.96
C THR A 29 -21.05 4.66 -2.86
N LYS A 30 -21.41 5.64 -3.69
CA LYS A 30 -22.76 6.23 -3.73
C LYS A 30 -23.84 5.21 -4.06
N MET A 31 -23.56 4.21 -4.89
CA MET A 31 -24.52 3.12 -5.15
C MET A 31 -24.95 2.42 -3.86
N PHE A 32 -24.07 2.27 -2.87
CA PHE A 32 -24.41 1.64 -1.59
C PHE A 32 -25.13 2.57 -0.62
N LEU A 33 -24.84 3.88 -0.63
CA LEU A 33 -25.68 4.87 0.07
C LEU A 33 -27.11 4.88 -0.49
N HIS A 34 -27.25 4.86 -1.82
CA HIS A 34 -28.55 4.73 -2.50
C HIS A 34 -29.24 3.38 -2.18
N ALA A 35 -28.48 2.29 -2.07
CA ALA A 35 -29.02 0.99 -1.68
C ALA A 35 -29.52 1.00 -0.23
N LYS A 36 -28.76 1.55 0.73
CA LYS A 36 -29.22 1.71 2.11
C LYS A 36 -30.49 2.58 2.17
N HIS A 37 -30.52 3.69 1.44
CA HIS A 37 -31.69 4.58 1.37
C HIS A 37 -32.95 3.90 0.81
N ALA A 38 -32.80 2.96 -0.13
CA ALA A 38 -33.91 2.12 -0.59
C ALA A 38 -34.31 1.07 0.47
N ALA A 39 -33.35 0.47 1.16
CA ALA A 39 -33.62 -0.48 2.25
C ALA A 39 -34.36 0.17 3.43
N ASP A 40 -33.94 1.37 3.83
CA ASP A 40 -34.59 2.21 4.85
C ASP A 40 -35.99 2.68 4.41
N LYS A 41 -36.34 2.53 3.13
CA LYS A 41 -37.67 2.80 2.55
C LYS A 41 -38.43 1.51 2.19
N SER A 42 -38.05 0.40 2.83
CA SER A 42 -38.73 -0.91 2.78
C SER A 42 -38.79 -1.57 1.39
N PHE A 43 -37.77 -1.36 0.54
CA PHE A 43 -37.62 -2.13 -0.70
C PHE A 43 -36.86 -3.45 -0.44
N ASP A 44 -37.52 -4.60 -0.54
CA ASP A 44 -36.96 -5.92 -0.20
C ASP A 44 -35.73 -6.35 -1.03
N SER A 45 -35.59 -5.83 -2.25
CA SER A 45 -34.50 -6.17 -3.17
C SER A 45 -34.08 -5.00 -4.03
N ILE A 46 -32.77 -4.88 -4.26
CA ILE A 46 -32.13 -3.72 -4.87
C ILE A 46 -31.24 -4.20 -6.01
N VAL A 47 -31.52 -3.73 -7.24
CA VAL A 47 -30.72 -4.07 -8.42
C VAL A 47 -29.71 -2.97 -8.69
N ILE A 48 -28.42 -3.25 -8.46
CA ILE A 48 -27.31 -2.36 -8.76
C ILE A 48 -26.74 -2.77 -10.14
N LYS A 49 -26.88 -1.91 -11.15
CA LYS A 49 -26.33 -2.16 -12.48
C LYS A 49 -24.92 -1.59 -12.61
N SER A 50 -23.92 -2.46 -12.63
CA SER A 50 -22.52 -2.11 -12.88
C SER A 50 -21.80 -3.30 -13.51
N SER A 51 -20.78 -3.04 -14.34
CA SER A 51 -19.80 -4.04 -14.79
C SER A 51 -18.44 -3.90 -14.09
N ASP A 52 -18.40 -3.07 -13.04
CA ASP A 52 -17.19 -2.75 -12.29
C ASP A 52 -16.87 -3.82 -11.23
N THR A 53 -15.58 -4.13 -11.07
CA THR A 53 -15.11 -5.07 -10.05
C THR A 53 -15.22 -4.47 -8.65
N ASP A 54 -15.07 -3.16 -8.51
CA ASP A 54 -15.07 -2.50 -7.21
C ASP A 54 -16.49 -2.48 -6.64
N VAL A 55 -17.50 -2.28 -7.51
CA VAL A 55 -18.91 -2.47 -7.16
C VAL A 55 -19.25 -3.93 -6.81
N GLU A 56 -18.70 -4.93 -7.52
CA GLU A 56 -18.87 -6.35 -7.15
C GLU A 56 -18.22 -6.68 -5.78
N VAL A 57 -17.09 -6.07 -5.45
CA VAL A 57 -16.38 -6.21 -4.16
C VAL A 57 -17.14 -5.53 -3.02
N LEU A 58 -17.57 -4.28 -3.21
CA LEU A 58 -18.34 -3.52 -2.22
C LEU A 58 -19.70 -4.15 -1.95
N ALA A 59 -20.34 -4.75 -2.96
CA ALA A 59 -21.61 -5.45 -2.78
C ALA A 59 -21.48 -6.70 -1.91
N CYS A 60 -20.33 -7.39 -1.92
CA CYS A 60 -20.07 -8.50 -1.00
C CYS A 60 -19.97 -8.01 0.45
N TYR A 61 -19.36 -6.84 0.67
CA TYR A 61 -19.24 -6.22 2.00
C TYR A 61 -20.60 -5.71 2.50
N PHE A 62 -21.28 -4.87 1.71
CA PHE A 62 -22.49 -4.16 2.14
C PHE A 62 -23.75 -5.02 2.21
N GLN A 63 -23.78 -6.21 1.62
CA GLN A 63 -24.90 -7.14 1.82
C GLN A 63 -25.09 -7.52 3.30
N ASN A 64 -24.05 -7.47 4.13
CA ASN A 64 -24.16 -7.72 5.57
C ASN A 64 -24.52 -6.46 6.38
N CYS A 65 -24.55 -5.28 5.74
CA CYS A 65 -24.86 -3.98 6.36
C CYS A 65 -26.21 -3.40 5.91
N ILE A 66 -26.80 -3.95 4.85
CA ILE A 66 -28.06 -3.52 4.23
C ILE A 66 -29.04 -4.68 4.33
N SER A 67 -30.24 -4.42 4.88
CA SER A 67 -31.26 -5.43 5.14
C SER A 67 -31.85 -6.04 3.87
N SER A 68 -31.95 -5.27 2.79
CA SER A 68 -32.44 -5.72 1.49
C SER A 68 -31.46 -6.66 0.79
N ASN A 69 -32.00 -7.57 0.00
CA ASN A 69 -31.19 -8.43 -0.87
C ASN A 69 -30.63 -7.62 -2.06
N ILE A 70 -29.30 -7.51 -2.14
CA ILE A 70 -28.59 -6.80 -3.21
C ILE A 70 -28.39 -7.76 -4.39
N ILE A 71 -28.68 -7.29 -5.60
CA ILE A 71 -28.48 -8.03 -6.84
C ILE A 71 -27.65 -7.19 -7.81
N ILE A 72 -26.48 -7.69 -8.22
CA ILE A 72 -25.64 -7.01 -9.20
C ILE A 72 -26.05 -7.44 -10.62
N LEU A 73 -26.41 -6.47 -11.45
CA LEU A 73 -26.71 -6.64 -12.88
C LEU A 73 -25.47 -6.23 -13.69
N THR A 74 -24.68 -7.21 -14.12
CA THR A 74 -23.30 -7.07 -14.62
C THR A 74 -23.13 -7.79 -15.97
N GLY A 75 -22.07 -7.48 -16.73
CA GLY A 75 -21.85 -7.98 -18.10
C GLY A 75 -22.34 -7.03 -19.20
N THR A 76 -22.37 -7.49 -20.44
CA THR A 76 -22.69 -6.67 -21.62
C THR A 76 -24.18 -6.68 -21.96
N SER A 77 -24.62 -5.77 -22.84
CA SER A 77 -25.98 -5.75 -23.39
C SER A 77 -26.40 -7.06 -24.09
N SER A 78 -25.44 -7.84 -24.60
CA SER A 78 -25.68 -9.14 -25.24
C SER A 78 -25.49 -10.35 -24.32
N LYS A 79 -24.78 -10.18 -23.19
CA LYS A 79 -24.50 -11.24 -22.20
C LYS A 79 -24.45 -10.62 -20.80
N CYS A 80 -25.63 -10.47 -20.20
CA CYS A 80 -25.79 -9.94 -18.85
C CYS A 80 -26.07 -11.08 -17.85
N ARG A 81 -25.58 -10.94 -16.61
CA ARG A 81 -25.75 -11.89 -15.50
C ARG A 81 -26.28 -11.15 -14.27
N LEU A 82 -27.17 -11.80 -13.51
CA LEU A 82 -27.63 -11.36 -12.20
C LEU A 82 -26.84 -12.12 -11.13
N LEU A 83 -26.15 -11.39 -10.25
CA LEU A 83 -25.46 -11.97 -9.08
C LEU A 83 -26.27 -11.64 -7.83
N ASN A 84 -26.89 -12.65 -7.22
CA ASN A 84 -27.56 -12.51 -5.93
C ASN A 84 -26.50 -12.48 -4.82
N MET A 85 -26.35 -11.35 -4.12
CA MET A 85 -25.23 -11.15 -3.21
C MET A 85 -25.40 -11.90 -1.90
N GLN A 86 -26.62 -12.01 -1.37
CA GLN A 86 -26.91 -12.86 -0.21
C GLN A 86 -26.41 -14.31 -0.41
N SER A 87 -26.65 -14.87 -1.60
CA SER A 87 -26.19 -16.21 -2.01
C SER A 87 -24.69 -16.31 -2.30
N MET A 88 -24.00 -15.18 -2.51
CA MET A 88 -22.53 -15.14 -2.64
C MET A 88 -21.86 -14.98 -1.28
N CYS A 89 -22.32 -14.05 -0.44
CA CYS A 89 -21.78 -13.84 0.90
C CYS A 89 -21.94 -15.09 1.77
N ALA A 90 -23.06 -15.81 1.65
CA ALA A 90 -23.26 -17.11 2.30
C ALA A 90 -22.26 -18.22 1.85
N LYS A 91 -21.65 -18.10 0.66
CA LYS A 91 -20.62 -19.04 0.16
C LYS A 91 -19.20 -18.59 0.48
N LEU A 92 -18.97 -17.28 0.60
CA LEU A 92 -17.67 -16.70 0.93
C LEU A 92 -17.40 -16.71 2.44
N GLY A 93 -18.46 -16.61 3.25
CA GLY A 93 -18.36 -16.43 4.70
C GLY A 93 -18.14 -14.96 5.10
N GLU A 94 -18.62 -14.60 6.28
CA GLU A 94 -18.65 -13.22 6.78
C GLU A 94 -17.27 -12.57 6.82
N ASN A 95 -16.25 -13.28 7.34
CA ASN A 95 -14.89 -12.74 7.48
C ASN A 95 -14.27 -12.39 6.11
N VAL A 96 -14.44 -13.25 5.09
CA VAL A 96 -13.99 -12.96 3.72
C VAL A 96 -14.72 -11.74 3.15
N CYS A 97 -16.02 -11.60 3.40
CA CYS A 97 -16.80 -10.43 2.97
C CYS A 97 -16.34 -9.14 3.67
N ARG A 98 -16.05 -9.19 4.98
CA ARG A 98 -15.49 -8.08 5.76
C ARG A 98 -14.08 -7.68 5.27
N ALA A 99 -13.30 -8.66 4.83
CA ALA A 99 -11.94 -8.49 4.32
C ALA A 99 -11.87 -8.01 2.87
N LEU A 100 -12.92 -8.16 2.07
CA LEU A 100 -12.88 -7.91 0.62
C LEU A 100 -12.47 -6.48 0.21
N PRO A 101 -12.95 -5.39 0.83
CA PRO A 101 -12.49 -4.03 0.50
C PRO A 101 -11.00 -3.81 0.81
N GLY A 102 -10.55 -4.28 1.98
CA GLY A 102 -9.14 -4.23 2.39
C GLY A 102 -8.24 -5.07 1.49
N PHE A 103 -8.71 -6.27 1.12
CA PHE A 103 -8.05 -7.16 0.17
C PHE A 103 -7.90 -6.55 -1.23
N HIS A 104 -8.96 -5.90 -1.76
CA HIS A 104 -8.86 -5.26 -3.07
C HIS A 104 -7.80 -4.15 -2.99
N ALA A 105 -7.96 -3.17 -2.09
CA ALA A 105 -7.01 -2.06 -1.97
C ALA A 105 -5.56 -2.53 -1.73
N PHE A 106 -5.35 -3.55 -0.89
CA PHE A 106 -4.03 -4.14 -0.64
C PHE A 106 -3.43 -4.88 -1.86
N THR A 107 -4.27 -5.49 -2.70
CA THR A 107 -3.85 -6.10 -3.99
C THR A 107 -3.94 -5.13 -5.18
N GLY A 108 -4.09 -3.84 -4.87
CA GLY A 108 -4.12 -2.68 -5.75
C GLY A 108 -5.49 -2.41 -6.38
N CYS A 109 -5.83 -1.14 -6.59
CA CYS A 109 -6.97 -0.64 -7.35
C CYS A 109 -6.53 0.64 -8.09
N ASP A 110 -7.42 1.43 -8.67
CA ASP A 110 -7.05 2.64 -9.41
C ASP A 110 -6.27 3.65 -8.53
N SER A 111 -6.63 3.76 -7.24
CA SER A 111 -5.92 4.59 -6.26
C SER A 111 -4.64 3.98 -5.67
N VAL A 112 -4.43 2.66 -5.79
CA VAL A 112 -3.41 1.94 -5.00
C VAL A 112 -2.65 0.92 -5.87
N SER A 113 -1.32 1.02 -5.91
CA SER A 113 -0.45 0.15 -6.73
C SER A 113 -0.61 -1.35 -6.44
N ALA A 114 -0.53 -2.20 -7.47
CA ALA A 114 -0.53 -3.66 -7.29
C ALA A 114 0.82 -4.21 -6.79
N LEU A 115 0.78 -5.34 -6.07
CA LEU A 115 1.98 -6.05 -5.60
C LEU A 115 2.67 -6.80 -6.77
N SER A 116 3.94 -6.46 -7.04
CA SER A 116 4.70 -7.03 -8.16
C SER A 116 4.77 -8.56 -8.10
N GLY A 117 4.41 -9.22 -9.22
CA GLY A 117 4.37 -10.68 -9.35
C GLY A 117 3.25 -11.40 -8.59
N LYS A 118 2.32 -10.68 -7.95
CA LYS A 118 1.22 -11.27 -7.14
C LYS A 118 -0.16 -10.92 -7.73
N GLY A 119 -0.70 -11.83 -8.55
CA GLY A 119 -2.03 -11.66 -9.15
C GLY A 119 -3.19 -11.92 -8.17
N LYS A 120 -4.25 -11.11 -8.24
CA LYS A 120 -5.44 -11.14 -7.35
C LYS A 120 -6.00 -12.54 -7.11
N SER A 121 -6.22 -13.34 -8.16
CA SER A 121 -6.80 -14.69 -8.02
C SER A 121 -5.97 -15.64 -7.13
N LYS A 122 -4.64 -15.51 -7.15
CA LYS A 122 -3.75 -16.28 -6.26
C LYS A 122 -3.83 -15.77 -4.82
N ALA A 123 -3.85 -14.45 -4.64
CA ALA A 123 -3.98 -13.82 -3.32
C ALA A 123 -5.36 -14.10 -2.67
N PHE A 124 -6.44 -14.11 -3.46
CA PHE A 124 -7.79 -14.46 -2.99
C PHE A 124 -7.89 -15.93 -2.54
N GLY A 125 -7.13 -16.82 -3.18
CA GLY A 125 -6.93 -18.19 -2.69
C GLY A 125 -6.22 -18.27 -1.35
N VAL A 126 -5.40 -17.28 -0.96
CA VAL A 126 -4.83 -17.19 0.39
C VAL A 126 -5.85 -16.60 1.37
N LEU A 127 -6.57 -15.54 0.96
CA LEU A 127 -7.65 -14.91 1.73
C LEU A 127 -8.72 -15.91 2.21
N THR A 128 -9.10 -16.84 1.34
CA THR A 128 -10.12 -17.87 1.63
C THR A 128 -9.57 -19.09 2.40
N ARG A 129 -8.29 -19.10 2.80
CA ARG A 129 -7.64 -20.24 3.48
C ARG A 129 -6.81 -19.91 4.72
N SER A 130 -6.40 -18.66 4.92
CA SER A 130 -5.72 -18.19 6.14
C SER A 130 -6.64 -17.25 6.90
N VAL A 131 -7.04 -17.66 8.10
CA VAL A 131 -7.89 -16.85 8.99
C VAL A 131 -7.16 -15.56 9.35
N GLU A 132 -5.88 -15.65 9.66
CA GLU A 132 -4.98 -14.55 10.04
C GLU A 132 -4.89 -13.49 8.93
N PHE A 133 -4.76 -13.93 7.67
CA PHE A 133 -4.69 -13.02 6.53
C PHE A 133 -6.06 -12.40 6.20
N SER A 134 -7.15 -13.14 6.35
CA SER A 134 -8.50 -12.58 6.23
C SER A 134 -8.81 -11.57 7.34
N GLU A 135 -8.53 -11.88 8.60
CA GLU A 135 -8.78 -11.00 9.75
C GLU A 135 -7.95 -9.71 9.64
N GLY A 136 -6.65 -9.82 9.34
CA GLY A 136 -5.77 -8.66 9.17
C GLY A 136 -6.23 -7.72 8.03
N LEU A 137 -6.73 -8.27 6.92
CA LEU A 137 -7.32 -7.47 5.84
C LEU A 137 -8.74 -6.98 6.15
N SER A 138 -9.47 -7.67 7.02
CA SER A 138 -10.78 -7.24 7.54
C SER A 138 -10.68 -5.98 8.40
N ARG A 139 -9.51 -5.73 9.00
CA ARG A 139 -9.21 -4.56 9.83
C ARG A 139 -8.74 -3.34 9.04
N LEU A 140 -8.29 -3.50 7.79
CA LEU A 140 -7.98 -2.35 6.92
C LEU A 140 -9.24 -1.51 6.69
N GLY A 141 -9.15 -0.21 6.91
CA GLY A 141 -10.27 0.72 6.84
C GLY A 141 -11.15 0.78 8.09
N GLU A 142 -10.66 0.37 9.26
CA GLU A 142 -11.31 0.63 10.55
C GLU A 142 -10.95 2.03 11.07
N THR A 143 -9.66 2.31 11.27
CA THR A 143 -9.10 3.62 11.66
C THR A 143 -8.24 4.23 10.54
N PHE A 144 -7.82 5.50 10.67
CA PHE A 144 -6.93 6.16 9.71
C PHE A 144 -5.44 6.07 10.11
N GLU A 145 -5.16 5.97 11.41
CA GLU A 145 -3.81 6.08 12.00
C GLU A 145 -3.08 4.75 12.21
N GLU A 146 -3.78 3.66 12.57
CA GLU A 146 -3.16 2.44 13.10
C GLU A 146 -2.97 1.34 12.05
N ILE A 147 -1.72 0.96 11.77
CA ILE A 147 -1.36 -0.07 10.78
C ILE A 147 -0.17 -0.90 11.26
N HIS A 148 -0.43 -2.12 11.74
CA HIS A 148 0.60 -3.04 12.25
C HIS A 148 1.28 -3.85 11.13
N CYS A 149 2.14 -3.22 10.33
CA CYS A 149 2.82 -3.84 9.18
C CYS A 149 4.05 -4.73 9.52
N HIS A 150 4.26 -5.12 10.78
CA HIS A 150 5.56 -5.54 11.32
C HIS A 150 6.16 -6.88 10.82
N LEU A 151 5.52 -7.60 9.89
CA LEU A 151 5.82 -9.00 9.59
C LEU A 151 6.34 -9.28 8.16
N LEU A 152 6.60 -8.27 7.31
CA LEU A 152 6.85 -8.49 5.88
C LEU A 152 7.96 -7.60 5.26
N PRO A 153 8.85 -8.17 4.40
CA PRO A 153 9.70 -7.44 3.44
C PRO A 153 8.97 -7.23 2.09
N PRO A 154 9.42 -6.35 1.16
CA PRO A 154 10.67 -5.58 1.13
C PRO A 154 10.64 -4.33 2.04
N THR A 155 11.60 -3.40 1.86
CA THR A 155 11.86 -2.22 2.72
C THR A 155 10.63 -1.73 3.48
N LYS A 156 10.68 -1.89 4.81
CA LYS A 156 9.60 -1.64 5.80
C LYS A 156 8.76 -0.39 5.50
N ASP A 157 9.43 0.68 5.10
CA ASP A 157 8.84 1.95 4.70
C ASP A 157 7.94 1.83 3.43
N ALA A 158 8.45 1.33 2.30
CA ALA A 158 7.66 1.16 1.07
C ALA A 158 6.40 0.30 1.29
N MET A 159 6.51 -0.74 2.12
CA MET A 159 5.35 -1.55 2.50
C MET A 159 4.39 -0.80 3.45
N LEU A 160 4.89 -0.03 4.41
CA LEU A 160 4.06 0.84 5.25
C LEU A 160 3.33 1.90 4.41
N LYS A 161 3.99 2.51 3.42
CA LYS A 161 3.36 3.43 2.45
C LYS A 161 2.25 2.76 1.66
N HIS A 162 2.49 1.54 1.19
CA HIS A 162 1.49 0.74 0.49
C HIS A 162 0.29 0.40 1.37
N MET A 163 0.52 -0.07 2.61
CA MET A 163 -0.57 -0.30 3.56
C MET A 163 -1.33 0.98 3.92
N LYS A 164 -0.65 2.13 4.09
CA LYS A 164 -1.31 3.42 4.38
C LYS A 164 -2.31 3.80 3.28
N ARG A 165 -1.93 3.65 2.00
CA ARG A 165 -2.84 3.88 0.87
C ARG A 165 -4.00 2.87 0.84
N ALA A 166 -3.69 1.58 1.03
CA ALA A 166 -4.71 0.53 1.04
C ALA A 166 -5.73 0.70 2.18
N ASN A 167 -5.26 1.08 3.38
CA ASN A 167 -6.08 1.36 4.54
C ASN A 167 -7.00 2.58 4.32
N PHE A 168 -6.45 3.65 3.73
CA PHE A 168 -7.22 4.85 3.40
C PHE A 168 -8.35 4.55 2.40
N GLN A 169 -8.03 3.91 1.26
CA GLN A 169 -9.07 3.54 0.28
C GLN A 169 -10.13 2.60 0.90
N ALA A 170 -9.70 1.60 1.68
CA ALA A 170 -10.61 0.71 2.39
C ALA A 170 -11.49 1.47 3.40
N LYS A 171 -11.00 2.55 4.03
CA LYS A 171 -11.81 3.39 4.93
C LYS A 171 -12.86 4.20 4.16
N ILE A 172 -12.48 4.85 3.06
CA ILE A 172 -13.42 5.58 2.17
C ILE A 172 -14.54 4.65 1.72
N TRP A 173 -14.17 3.47 1.21
CA TRP A 173 -15.09 2.41 0.80
C TRP A 173 -16.01 1.93 1.91
N LYS A 174 -15.49 1.60 3.11
CA LYS A 174 -16.32 1.14 4.24
C LYS A 174 -17.26 2.22 4.78
N SER A 175 -16.86 3.49 4.71
CA SER A 175 -17.66 4.66 5.10
C SER A 175 -18.68 5.11 4.02
N ALA A 176 -18.96 4.30 2.98
CA ALA A 176 -19.92 4.66 1.93
C ALA A 176 -21.36 4.90 2.43
N LEU A 177 -21.75 4.29 3.57
CA LEU A 177 -23.07 4.45 4.18
C LEU A 177 -23.18 5.65 5.14
N GLU A 178 -22.11 6.43 5.28
CA GLU A 178 -22.01 7.54 6.22
C GLU A 178 -22.01 8.89 5.48
N HIS A 179 -22.65 9.92 6.05
CA HIS A 179 -22.62 11.30 5.52
C HIS A 179 -21.26 12.02 5.79
N ASN A 180 -20.20 11.24 5.99
CA ASN A 180 -18.93 11.72 6.53
C ASN A 180 -18.12 12.54 5.51
N THR A 181 -17.21 13.36 6.04
CA THR A 181 -16.25 14.11 5.24
C THR A 181 -15.11 13.20 4.79
N VAL A 182 -14.86 13.12 3.48
CA VAL A 182 -13.60 12.54 2.97
C VAL A 182 -12.43 13.38 3.51
N PRO A 183 -11.50 12.81 4.30
CA PRO A 183 -10.34 13.53 4.79
C PRO A 183 -9.26 13.66 3.70
N SER A 184 -8.23 14.46 3.97
CA SER A 184 -7.11 14.59 3.03
C SER A 184 -6.30 13.28 2.94
N PRO A 185 -5.92 12.80 1.74
CA PRO A 185 -5.03 11.65 1.58
C PRO A 185 -3.56 11.96 1.94
N ASN A 186 -3.24 13.23 2.26
CA ASN A 186 -1.88 13.62 2.65
C ASN A 186 -1.40 12.81 3.86
N ASN A 187 -0.13 12.40 3.86
CA ASN A 187 0.50 11.52 4.87
C ASN A 187 0.00 10.06 4.92
N HIS A 188 -1.15 9.74 4.32
CA HIS A 188 -1.66 8.36 4.18
C HIS A 188 -1.00 7.60 3.01
N GLY A 189 0.29 7.84 2.77
CA GLY A 189 1.04 7.24 1.64
C GLY A 189 0.94 8.04 0.33
N TRP A 190 0.33 9.22 0.37
CA TRP A 190 0.44 10.27 -0.65
C TRP A 190 0.97 11.58 -0.05
N ILE A 191 1.43 12.47 -0.92
CA ILE A 191 1.77 13.88 -0.66
C ILE A 191 0.77 14.73 -1.44
N VAL A 192 0.20 15.76 -0.79
CA VAL A 192 -0.66 16.75 -1.43
C VAL A 192 0.06 18.10 -1.48
N LYS A 193 0.26 18.65 -2.69
CA LYS A 193 0.89 19.96 -2.91
C LYS A 193 0.13 20.69 -4.03
N ASN A 194 -0.29 21.93 -3.78
CA ASN A 194 -1.01 22.77 -4.76
C ASN A 194 -2.23 22.05 -5.39
N ASN A 195 -3.01 21.32 -4.57
CA ASN A 195 -4.12 20.44 -4.97
C ASN A 195 -3.75 19.26 -5.91
N LEU A 196 -2.47 19.05 -6.22
CA LEU A 196 -1.98 17.84 -6.89
C LEU A 196 -1.63 16.78 -5.84
N ILE A 197 -1.96 15.53 -6.15
CA ILE A 197 -1.68 14.35 -5.34
C ILE A 197 -0.55 13.56 -6.00
N SER A 198 0.48 13.20 -5.24
CA SER A 198 1.55 12.29 -5.69
C SER A 198 1.77 11.16 -4.69
N ILE A 199 2.24 10.01 -5.17
CA ILE A 199 2.54 8.86 -4.32
C ILE A 199 3.78 9.16 -3.48
N ASN A 200 3.65 9.04 -2.14
CA ASN A 200 4.81 8.94 -1.27
C ASN A 200 5.28 7.47 -1.31
N TRP A 201 6.40 7.23 -1.98
CA TRP A 201 7.00 5.90 -2.15
C TRP A 201 7.79 5.45 -0.92
N LEU A 202 8.48 6.39 -0.27
CA LEU A 202 9.36 6.22 0.88
C LEU A 202 9.47 7.57 1.62
N ASP A 203 9.54 7.55 2.95
CA ASP A 203 10.07 8.67 3.76
C ASP A 203 11.60 8.60 3.91
N LEU A 204 12.19 7.40 3.81
CA LEU A 204 13.63 7.17 3.87
C LEU A 204 14.26 7.11 2.46
N PRO A 205 15.55 7.44 2.28
CA PRO A 205 16.24 7.10 1.03
C PRO A 205 16.17 5.58 0.78
N PRO A 206 15.98 5.13 -0.47
CA PRO A 206 15.97 3.70 -0.80
C PRO A 206 17.29 3.08 -0.34
N ALA A 207 17.19 2.05 0.52
CA ALA A 207 18.19 1.71 1.54
C ALA A 207 19.65 1.98 1.13
N LEU A 208 20.17 3.06 1.73
CA LEU A 208 21.35 3.83 1.33
C LEU A 208 22.60 2.95 1.13
N ASP A 209 23.12 2.96 -0.10
CA ASP A 209 24.41 2.46 -0.63
C ASP A 209 24.85 1.02 -0.35
N ALA A 210 24.52 0.42 0.80
CA ALA A 210 24.78 -0.99 1.11
C ALA A 210 24.09 -1.96 0.11
N LEU A 211 23.04 -1.51 -0.60
CA LEU A 211 22.43 -2.28 -1.70
C LEU A 211 23.28 -2.29 -2.99
N LEU A 212 24.21 -1.35 -3.19
CA LEU A 212 25.15 -1.39 -4.32
C LEU A 212 26.15 -2.56 -4.18
N ILE A 213 26.47 -2.95 -2.94
CA ILE A 213 27.30 -4.15 -2.64
C ILE A 213 26.58 -5.44 -3.10
N LEU A 214 25.25 -5.48 -3.05
CA LEU A 214 24.45 -6.59 -3.59
C LEU A 214 24.45 -6.64 -5.13
N ILE A 215 24.83 -5.55 -5.82
CA ILE A 215 25.09 -5.52 -7.28
C ILE A 215 26.54 -5.98 -7.55
N SER A 216 26.87 -7.16 -7.03
CA SER A 216 28.13 -7.83 -7.34
C SER A 216 28.08 -8.46 -8.74
N CYS A 217 29.24 -8.54 -9.40
CA CYS A 217 29.42 -9.35 -10.61
C CYS A 217 30.33 -10.55 -10.34
N SER A 218 30.26 -11.57 -11.19
CA SER A 218 31.11 -12.78 -11.15
C SER A 218 31.87 -12.98 -12.48
N CYS A 219 32.22 -11.88 -13.13
CA CYS A 219 32.73 -11.84 -14.49
C CYS A 219 34.16 -12.38 -14.61
N LYS A 220 34.30 -13.56 -15.22
CA LYS A 220 35.59 -14.22 -15.50
C LYS A 220 36.35 -13.66 -16.72
N ALA A 221 35.66 -12.91 -17.59
CA ALA A 221 36.19 -12.41 -18.87
C ALA A 221 36.33 -10.88 -18.90
N GLY A 222 36.64 -10.27 -17.76
CA GLY A 222 36.69 -8.82 -17.59
C GLY A 222 35.32 -8.15 -17.52
N CYS A 223 35.33 -6.84 -17.26
CA CYS A 223 34.14 -6.03 -16.97
C CYS A 223 33.97 -4.84 -17.93
N ALA A 224 34.44 -4.95 -19.18
CA ALA A 224 34.50 -3.81 -20.11
C ALA A 224 33.19 -3.54 -20.90
N ASN A 225 32.09 -4.28 -20.66
CA ASN A 225 30.85 -4.13 -21.43
C ASN A 225 29.61 -4.64 -20.67
N LYS A 226 28.42 -4.38 -21.23
CA LYS A 226 27.09 -4.68 -20.66
C LYS A 226 26.76 -6.18 -20.45
N ARG A 227 27.72 -7.11 -20.64
CA ARG A 227 27.65 -8.48 -20.10
C ARG A 227 27.91 -8.50 -18.58
N CYS A 228 28.62 -7.51 -18.04
CA CYS A 228 28.76 -7.30 -16.60
C CYS A 228 27.48 -6.69 -16.00
N SER A 229 27.05 -7.18 -14.84
CA SER A 229 25.86 -6.70 -14.11
C SER A 229 25.99 -5.24 -13.67
N CYS A 230 27.18 -4.81 -13.26
CA CYS A 230 27.49 -3.44 -12.84
C CYS A 230 27.41 -2.48 -14.05
N VAL A 231 28.20 -2.73 -15.10
CA VAL A 231 28.21 -1.93 -16.34
C VAL A 231 26.84 -1.84 -17.01
N ARG A 232 26.06 -2.92 -17.00
CA ARG A 232 24.70 -2.92 -17.57
C ARG A 232 23.75 -1.97 -16.84
N GLN A 233 24.03 -1.67 -15.57
CA GLN A 233 23.30 -0.71 -14.73
C GLN A 233 24.05 0.63 -14.59
N ALA A 234 25.08 0.87 -15.41
CA ALA A 234 25.96 2.05 -15.35
C ALA A 234 26.66 2.25 -14.00
N LEU A 235 27.05 1.15 -13.34
CA LEU A 235 27.77 1.15 -12.06
C LEU A 235 29.20 0.59 -12.19
N SER A 236 30.11 1.15 -11.41
CA SER A 236 31.45 0.62 -11.17
C SER A 236 31.41 -0.67 -10.35
N CYS A 237 32.42 -1.53 -10.50
CA CYS A 237 32.56 -2.78 -9.75
C CYS A 237 33.26 -2.51 -8.41
N THR A 238 32.53 -2.74 -7.31
CA THR A 238 33.07 -2.69 -5.94
C THR A 238 33.82 -3.97 -5.57
N ASP A 239 34.55 -3.98 -4.45
CA ASP A 239 35.26 -5.16 -3.94
C ASP A 239 34.34 -6.32 -3.49
N GLY A 240 33.03 -6.11 -3.43
CA GLY A 240 32.05 -7.20 -3.34
C GLY A 240 31.94 -8.05 -4.61
N CYS A 241 32.55 -7.62 -5.73
CA CYS A 241 32.52 -8.34 -7.00
C CYS A 241 33.51 -9.51 -7.05
N LYS A 242 33.02 -10.69 -7.42
CA LYS A 242 33.79 -11.91 -7.68
C LYS A 242 34.29 -11.98 -9.13
N CYS A 243 34.65 -10.83 -9.71
CA CYS A 243 35.36 -10.74 -10.98
C CYS A 243 36.87 -10.94 -10.78
N SER A 244 37.62 -11.16 -11.86
CA SER A 244 39.09 -11.24 -11.82
C SER A 244 39.72 -9.96 -11.26
N ASN A 245 40.82 -10.09 -10.50
CA ASN A 245 41.55 -8.96 -9.88
C ASN A 245 41.91 -7.84 -10.87
N ALA A 246 42.18 -8.18 -12.14
CA ALA A 246 42.29 -7.24 -13.26
C ALA A 246 40.90 -6.74 -13.73
N CYS A 247 40.13 -6.13 -12.82
CA CYS A 247 38.78 -5.64 -13.12
C CYS A 247 38.82 -4.29 -13.83
N SER A 248 38.52 -4.29 -15.14
CA SER A 248 38.49 -3.11 -16.02
C SER A 248 37.32 -2.13 -15.77
N ASN A 249 36.69 -2.17 -14.59
CA ASN A 249 35.53 -1.37 -14.21
C ASN A 249 35.57 -1.00 -12.72
N LYS A 250 36.75 -1.01 -12.08
CA LYS A 250 36.93 -0.33 -10.79
C LYS A 250 37.00 1.16 -11.02
N ASP A 251 36.44 1.92 -10.09
CA ASP A 251 36.58 3.37 -10.04
C ASP A 251 36.90 3.76 -8.59
N TYR A 252 38.09 4.30 -8.37
CA TYR A 252 38.52 4.82 -7.06
C TYR A 252 38.24 6.32 -7.03
N GLN A 253 36.97 6.67 -6.88
CA GLN A 253 36.55 7.94 -6.33
C GLN A 253 36.14 7.70 -4.88
N ILE A 254 37.14 7.70 -3.99
CA ILE A 254 36.89 7.93 -2.57
C ILE A 254 36.40 9.38 -2.49
N VAL A 255 35.20 9.58 -1.96
CA VAL A 255 34.83 10.92 -1.47
C VAL A 255 35.65 11.15 -0.22
N ASP A 256 36.67 12.00 -0.36
CA ASP A 256 37.43 12.50 0.79
C ASP A 256 36.44 13.22 1.71
N ILE A 257 36.08 12.56 2.81
CA ILE A 257 35.59 13.26 3.98
C ILE A 257 36.81 14.02 4.48
N ALA A 258 36.87 15.31 4.17
CA ALA A 258 37.85 16.18 4.78
C ALA A 258 37.72 16.04 6.30
N ASN A 259 38.85 15.85 6.97
CA ASN A 259 38.88 16.19 8.38
C ASN A 259 38.70 17.70 8.42
N ASP A 260 37.63 18.19 9.05
CA ASP A 260 37.63 19.57 9.52
C ASP A 260 38.63 19.59 10.69
N ASP A 261 39.77 20.25 10.47
CA ASP A 261 40.80 20.42 11.50
C ASP A 261 40.28 21.41 12.55
N ASP A 262 39.70 20.90 13.65
CA ASP A 262 39.46 21.68 14.87
C ASP A 262 40.82 22.04 15.48
N GLU A 263 41.35 23.22 15.14
CA GLU A 263 42.64 23.72 15.65
C GLU A 263 42.62 23.95 17.18
N ASP A 264 43.71 23.57 17.83
CA ASP A 264 43.91 23.63 19.29
C ASP A 264 44.35 25.04 19.73
N ASP A 265 43.45 25.78 20.38
CA ASP A 265 43.70 27.10 20.98
C ASP A 265 43.65 26.97 22.52
N GLY A 266 44.73 26.44 23.10
CA GLY A 266 44.82 26.05 24.52
C GLY A 266 45.35 27.13 25.48
N ASP A 267 45.19 26.89 26.80
CA ASP A 267 45.94 27.59 27.86
C ASP A 267 46.20 26.68 29.09
N ASP A 268 47.19 27.08 29.90
CA ASP A 268 47.95 26.36 30.94
C ASP A 268 47.16 25.76 32.15
N GLY A 269 47.76 24.87 32.97
CA GLY A 269 47.10 24.33 34.18
C GLY A 269 47.84 23.46 35.22
N GLY A 270 48.91 22.73 34.90
CA GLY A 270 49.88 22.20 35.89
C GLY A 270 49.67 20.87 36.70
N ASP A 271 50.67 19.98 36.59
CA ASP A 271 51.42 19.27 37.67
C ASP A 271 50.98 17.86 38.23
N LYS A 272 52.01 17.01 38.47
CA LYS A 272 52.12 15.69 39.19
C LYS A 272 51.44 14.44 38.54
N SER A 273 52.05 13.28 38.25
CA SER A 273 53.18 12.46 38.79
C SER A 273 52.83 11.66 40.07
N VAL A 274 53.08 10.34 40.26
CA VAL A 274 53.91 9.28 39.60
C VAL A 274 53.15 7.91 39.66
N ASP A 275 53.60 6.66 39.36
CA ASP A 275 54.85 5.96 38.90
C ASP A 275 54.39 4.61 38.21
N ALA A 276 55.04 4.03 37.19
CA ALA A 276 56.20 3.09 37.13
C ALA A 276 56.00 1.61 37.60
N GLY A 277 56.33 0.64 36.72
CA GLY A 277 56.51 -0.82 36.98
C GLY A 277 55.32 -1.77 36.64
N ASP A 278 55.50 -3.07 36.34
CA ASP A 278 56.72 -3.79 35.89
C ASP A 278 56.45 -5.18 35.22
N GLU A 279 57.50 -5.76 34.63
CA GLU A 279 57.79 -7.09 34.01
C GLU A 279 56.87 -8.36 34.09
N THR A 280 56.72 -9.04 32.92
CA THR A 280 56.71 -10.53 32.68
C THR A 280 55.51 -11.40 33.18
N ASP A 281 55.31 -12.69 32.81
CA ASP A 281 56.13 -13.67 32.03
C ASP A 281 55.29 -14.70 31.20
N ASP A 282 55.98 -15.62 30.49
CA ASP A 282 55.52 -16.81 29.76
C ASP A 282 54.78 -17.88 30.63
N GLY A 283 54.07 -18.81 29.98
CA GLY A 283 53.34 -19.90 30.65
C GLY A 283 52.53 -20.79 29.69
N SER A 284 53.16 -21.79 29.09
CA SER A 284 52.57 -22.66 28.06
C SER A 284 51.94 -23.98 28.58
N MET A 285 50.93 -24.45 27.83
CA MET A 285 50.47 -25.85 27.68
C MET A 285 50.14 -26.72 28.91
N ASP A 286 48.85 -27.09 29.04
CA ASP A 286 48.36 -28.46 28.80
C ASP A 286 46.87 -28.43 28.39
#